data_AF-Q58031-F1
#
_entry.id   AF-Q58031-F1
#
_cell.length_a   1.000
_cell.length_b   1.000
_cell.length_c   1.000
_cell.angle_alpha   90.00
_cell.angle_beta   90.00
_cell.angle_gamma   90.00
#
_symmetry.space_group_name_H-M   'P 1'
#
loop_
_entity.id
_entity.type
_entity.pdbx_description
1 polymer ?
#
loop_
_entity_poly.entity_id
_entity_poly.type
_entity_poly.pdbx_seq_one_letter_code
_entity_poly.pdbx_strand_id
1 'polypeptide(L)'
;MVMFMVFRILGRMTKIEKEIKEEEAKYDLIIKNEAKIEPIVAEEDMEFKQGDIKPIRIKKIKIPPMSVLLICPYGRHRVGHVVAVGEEVPMPIDVEREVDMAMFACGFEGEVKKGDLIGMLLILAAEKRE
;
A
#
# COMPACT_ATOMS: atom_id res chain seq x y z
N MET A 1 -40.42 19.75 -12.39
CA MET A 1 -39.33 20.08 -13.35
C MET A 1 -38.09 20.62 -12.65
N VAL A 2 -38.19 21.62 -11.77
CA VAL A 2 -37.04 22.21 -11.04
C VAL A 2 -36.23 21.18 -10.26
N MET A 3 -36.89 20.31 -9.48
CA MET A 3 -36.21 19.26 -8.69
C MET A 3 -35.33 18.34 -9.55
N PHE A 4 -35.82 17.88 -10.71
CA PHE A 4 -35.07 17.01 -11.61
C PHE A 4 -33.80 17.69 -12.15
N MET A 5 -33.87 18.99 -12.41
CA MET A 5 -32.73 19.78 -12.87
C MET A 5 -31.66 19.93 -11.78
N VAL A 6 -32.08 20.13 -10.52
CA VAL A 6 -31.17 20.18 -9.35
C VAL A 6 -30.42 18.86 -9.19
N PHE A 7 -31.11 17.71 -9.26
CA PHE A 7 -30.45 16.39 -9.21
C PHE A 7 -29.42 16.20 -10.34
N ARG A 8 -29.71 16.67 -11.55
CA ARG A 8 -28.77 16.56 -12.69
C ARG A 8 -27.52 17.43 -12.49
N ILE A 9 -27.67 18.61 -11.90
CA ILE A 9 -26.54 19.51 -11.61
C ILE A 9 -25.67 18.91 -10.51
N LEU A 10 -26.29 18.45 -9.41
CA LEU A 10 -25.59 17.80 -8.29
C LEU A 10 -24.80 16.57 -8.76
N GLY A 11 -25.40 15.70 -9.58
CA GLY A 11 -24.73 14.51 -10.11
C GLY A 11 -23.54 14.84 -11.03
N ARG A 12 -23.61 15.93 -11.80
CA ARG A 12 -22.47 16.41 -12.60
C ARG A 12 -21.37 16.99 -11.72
N MET A 13 -21.73 17.73 -10.67
CA MET A 13 -20.75 18.29 -9.72
C MET A 13 -19.99 17.18 -8.99
N THR A 14 -20.67 16.16 -8.46
CA THR A 14 -20.00 15.02 -7.80
C THR A 14 -19.08 14.26 -8.76
N LYS A 15 -19.46 14.13 -10.03
CA LYS A 15 -18.59 13.52 -11.05
C LYS A 15 -17.34 14.37 -11.30
N ILE A 16 -17.49 15.68 -11.44
CA ILE A 16 -16.37 16.61 -11.64
C ILE A 16 -15.45 16.62 -10.40
N GLU A 17 -16.00 16.65 -9.18
CA GLU A 17 -15.22 16.57 -7.94
C GLU A 17 -14.43 15.26 -7.86
N LYS A 18 -15.03 14.15 -8.28
CA LYS A 18 -14.36 12.85 -8.33
C LYS A 18 -13.23 12.86 -9.39
N GLU A 19 -13.50 13.40 -10.58
CA GLU A 19 -12.50 13.53 -11.64
C GLU A 19 -11.33 14.44 -11.22
N ILE A 20 -11.59 15.56 -10.53
CA ILE A 20 -10.54 16.45 -9.99
C ILE A 20 -9.67 15.69 -8.98
N LYS A 21 -10.29 14.94 -8.05
CA LYS A 21 -9.54 14.12 -7.07
C LYS A 21 -8.73 13.01 -7.74
N GLU A 22 -9.25 12.40 -8.81
CA GLU A 22 -8.53 11.38 -9.58
C GLU A 22 -7.35 11.99 -10.35
N GLU A 23 -7.49 13.19 -10.92
CA GLU A 23 -6.38 13.91 -11.57
C GLU A 23 -5.31 14.36 -10.57
N GLU A 24 -5.69 14.79 -9.37
CA GLU A 24 -4.74 15.11 -8.29
C GLU A 24 -3.93 13.88 -7.83
N ALA A 25 -4.48 12.67 -7.99
CA ALA A 25 -3.79 11.42 -7.68
C ALA A 25 -2.88 10.92 -8.81
N LYS A 26 -2.91 11.52 -10.00
CA LYS A 26 -2.04 11.15 -11.12
C LYS A 26 -0.70 11.86 -11.01
N TYR A 27 0.37 11.07 -10.94
CA TYR A 27 1.74 11.57 -10.97
C TYR A 27 2.49 10.89 -12.10
N ASP A 28 2.98 11.68 -13.06
CA ASP A 28 4.06 11.23 -13.93
C ASP A 28 5.37 11.33 -13.16
N LEU A 29 6.10 10.21 -13.06
CA LEU A 29 7.29 10.12 -12.23
C LEU A 29 8.50 9.71 -13.06
N ILE A 30 9.65 10.28 -12.74
CA ILE A 30 10.97 9.78 -13.14
C ILE A 30 11.51 8.97 -11.96
N ILE A 31 11.76 7.68 -12.16
CA ILE A 31 12.41 6.82 -11.17
C ILE A 31 13.90 7.13 -11.16
N LYS A 32 14.46 7.45 -9.99
CA LYS A 32 15.88 7.73 -9.78
C LYS A 32 16.68 6.43 -9.69
N ASN A 33 17.98 6.51 -9.91
CA ASN A 33 18.90 5.37 -9.73
C ASN A 33 19.25 5.13 -8.24
N GLU A 34 18.26 5.25 -7.35
CA GLU A 34 18.38 5.03 -5.91
C GLU A 34 17.22 4.17 -5.43
N ALA A 35 17.55 3.03 -4.81
CA ALA A 35 16.60 2.10 -4.24
C ALA A 35 17.05 1.70 -2.83
N LYS A 36 16.09 1.62 -1.92
CA LYS A 36 16.27 1.00 -0.59
C LYS A 36 15.45 -0.27 -0.53
N ILE A 37 15.95 -1.26 0.21
CA ILE A 37 15.24 -2.51 0.46
C ILE A 37 15.09 -2.66 1.96
N GLU A 38 13.86 -2.60 2.44
CA GLU A 38 13.52 -2.69 3.86
C GLU A 38 12.88 -4.05 4.17
N PRO A 39 13.25 -4.72 5.27
CA PRO A 39 12.63 -5.97 5.67
C PRO A 39 11.22 -5.73 6.22
N ILE A 40 10.25 -6.54 5.78
CA ILE A 40 8.91 -6.56 6.36
C ILE A 40 8.92 -7.60 7.47
N VAL A 41 8.90 -7.12 8.72
CA VAL A 41 9.02 -7.95 9.93
C VAL A 41 7.72 -7.94 10.71
N ALA A 42 7.18 -9.10 11.06
CA ALA A 42 5.96 -9.19 11.85
C ALA A 42 6.13 -8.60 13.26
N GLU A 43 5.14 -7.85 13.72
CA GLU A 43 5.12 -7.23 15.07
C GLU A 43 4.14 -7.94 16.03
N GLU A 44 3.44 -8.96 15.53
CA GLU A 44 2.53 -9.83 16.29
C GLU A 44 2.62 -11.29 15.83
N ASP A 45 2.15 -12.20 16.68
CA ASP A 45 1.91 -13.60 16.32
C ASP A 45 0.54 -13.73 15.64
N MET A 46 0.44 -14.54 14.59
CA MET A 46 -0.83 -14.78 13.90
C MET A 46 -0.89 -16.18 13.30
N GLU A 47 -2.03 -16.85 13.53
CA GLU A 47 -2.35 -18.15 12.92
C GLU A 47 -3.09 -17.99 11.59
N PHE A 48 -2.69 -18.81 10.63
CA PHE A 48 -3.27 -18.85 9.30
C PHE A 48 -3.68 -20.28 8.93
N LYS A 49 -4.90 -20.39 8.40
CA LYS A 49 -5.33 -21.57 7.65
C LYS A 49 -4.93 -21.41 6.18
N GLN A 50 -4.84 -22.53 5.47
CA GLN A 50 -4.61 -22.52 4.04
C GLN A 50 -5.68 -21.67 3.32
N GLY A 51 -5.25 -20.73 2.48
CA GLY A 51 -6.13 -19.82 1.73
C GLY A 51 -6.51 -18.54 2.48
N ASP A 52 -6.12 -18.38 3.75
CA ASP A 52 -6.35 -17.14 4.49
C ASP A 52 -5.57 -15.98 3.84
N ILE A 53 -6.23 -14.82 3.72
CA ILE A 53 -5.60 -13.55 3.39
C ILE A 53 -6.00 -12.56 4.47
N LYS A 54 -5.07 -12.21 5.36
CA LYS A 54 -5.36 -11.38 6.55
C LYS A 54 -4.37 -10.22 6.70
N PRO A 55 -4.80 -9.10 7.29
CA PRO A 55 -3.88 -8.07 7.74
C PRO A 55 -3.05 -8.58 8.92
N ILE A 56 -1.77 -8.26 8.95
CA ILE A 56 -0.85 -8.49 10.07
C ILE A 56 -0.07 -7.20 10.36
N ARG A 57 0.08 -6.84 11.64
CA ARG A 57 0.93 -5.72 12.05
C ARG A 57 2.39 -6.05 11.80
N ILE A 58 3.12 -5.07 11.29
CA ILE A 58 4.55 -5.17 11.01
C ILE A 58 5.31 -4.08 11.76
N LYS A 59 6.63 -4.22 11.85
CA LYS A 59 7.50 -3.12 12.28
C LYS A 59 7.37 -1.96 11.30
N LYS A 60 7.20 -0.77 11.85
CA LYS A 60 6.98 0.44 11.06
C LYS A 60 8.14 0.70 10.11
N ILE A 61 7.82 0.90 8.84
CA ILE A 61 8.77 1.31 7.79
C ILE A 61 8.42 2.73 7.37
N LYS A 62 9.38 3.64 7.43
CA LYS A 62 9.21 5.01 6.94
C LYS A 62 9.39 5.07 5.43
N ILE A 63 8.47 5.73 4.75
CA ILE A 63 8.48 5.89 3.30
C ILE A 63 8.70 7.37 2.98
N PRO A 64 9.85 7.74 2.39
CA PRO A 64 10.09 9.11 1.99
C PRO A 64 9.05 9.60 0.96
N PRO A 65 8.81 10.93 0.90
CA PRO A 65 8.09 11.54 -0.21
C PRO A 65 8.62 11.09 -1.56
N MET A 66 7.75 11.08 -2.56
CA MET A 66 8.06 10.74 -3.95
C MET A 66 8.76 9.38 -4.07
N SER A 67 8.25 8.37 -3.37
CA SER A 67 8.77 7.00 -3.45
C SER A 67 7.75 6.03 -4.03
N VAL A 68 8.18 5.17 -4.94
CA VAL A 68 7.36 4.06 -5.45
C VAL A 68 7.69 2.79 -4.67
N LEU A 69 6.66 2.08 -4.24
CA LEU A 69 6.79 0.86 -3.45
C LEU A 69 6.60 -0.37 -4.33
N LEU A 70 7.50 -1.34 -4.22
CA LEU A 70 7.37 -2.65 -4.84
C LEU A 70 7.58 -3.74 -3.78
N ILE A 71 6.70 -4.73 -3.75
CA ILE A 71 6.89 -5.90 -2.91
C ILE A 71 7.83 -6.88 -3.62
N CYS A 72 8.87 -7.34 -2.92
CA CYS A 72 9.79 -8.33 -3.47
C CYS A 72 9.05 -9.66 -3.72
N PRO A 73 9.12 -10.23 -4.94
CA PRO A 73 8.45 -11.50 -5.24
C PRO A 73 9.19 -12.73 -4.68
N TYR A 74 10.41 -12.57 -4.15
CA TYR A 74 11.16 -13.70 -3.58
C TYR A 74 10.58 -14.10 -2.23
N GLY A 75 10.03 -15.31 -2.14
CA GLY A 75 9.40 -15.84 -0.94
C GLY A 75 10.32 -15.83 0.28
N ARG A 76 9.87 -15.21 1.38
CA ARG A 76 10.63 -15.10 2.64
C ARG A 76 10.06 -15.91 3.79
N HIS A 77 8.77 -16.21 3.77
CA HIS A 77 8.12 -16.96 4.81
C HIS A 77 7.56 -18.28 4.28
N ARG A 78 7.72 -19.37 5.04
CA ARG A 78 7.36 -20.72 4.59
C ARG A 78 5.87 -20.94 4.34
N VAL A 79 4.99 -20.16 4.98
CA VAL A 79 3.53 -20.36 4.93
C VAL A 79 2.83 -19.48 3.89
N GLY A 80 3.46 -18.41 3.40
CA GLY A 80 2.78 -17.42 2.58
C GLY A 80 3.64 -16.23 2.17
N HIS A 81 2.98 -15.19 1.64
CA HIS A 81 3.65 -14.03 1.05
C HIS A 81 2.87 -12.74 1.33
N VAL A 82 3.59 -11.63 1.47
CA VAL A 82 2.98 -10.29 1.56
C VAL A 82 2.47 -9.86 0.20
N VAL A 83 1.20 -9.47 0.08
CA VAL A 83 0.57 -9.09 -1.20
C VAL A 83 0.18 -7.61 -1.27
N ALA A 84 0.09 -6.94 -0.13
CA ALA A 84 -0.10 -5.50 -0.04
C ALA A 84 0.52 -4.99 1.27
N VAL A 85 0.86 -3.72 1.29
CA VAL A 85 1.33 -3.02 2.49
C VAL A 85 0.65 -1.66 2.58
N GLY A 86 0.51 -1.12 3.78
CA GLY A 86 -0.06 0.20 3.98
C GLY A 86 -0.01 0.68 5.42
N GLU A 87 -0.64 1.82 5.61
CA GLU A 87 -0.92 2.50 6.87
C GLU A 87 -2.44 2.64 7.03
N GLU A 88 -2.89 2.95 8.24
CA GLU A 88 -4.32 3.11 8.55
C GLU A 88 -5.00 4.18 7.69
N VAL A 89 -4.32 5.30 7.44
CA VAL A 89 -4.80 6.40 6.59
C VAL A 89 -3.86 6.56 5.41
N PRO A 90 -4.26 6.17 4.18
CA PRO A 90 -3.42 6.33 3.00
C PRO A 90 -3.09 7.80 2.76
N MET A 91 -1.80 8.12 2.77
CA MET A 91 -1.32 9.47 2.51
C MET A 91 -0.86 9.64 1.05
N PRO A 92 -0.93 10.86 0.48
CA PRO A 92 -0.43 11.17 -0.86
C PRO A 92 1.05 10.83 -1.04
N ILE A 93 1.49 10.64 -2.29
CA ILE A 93 2.88 10.24 -2.58
C ILE A 93 3.89 11.35 -2.29
N ASP A 94 3.49 12.62 -2.31
CA ASP A 94 4.34 13.79 -2.14
C ASP A 94 4.60 14.18 -0.67
N VAL A 95 4.09 13.40 0.29
CA VAL A 95 4.36 13.55 1.72
C VAL A 95 5.08 12.33 2.30
N GLU A 96 5.62 12.46 3.51
CA GLU A 96 6.13 11.31 4.26
C GLU A 96 4.96 10.37 4.58
N ARG A 97 5.15 9.09 4.27
CA ARG A 97 4.17 8.03 4.54
C ARG A 97 4.80 6.98 5.43
N GLU A 98 3.98 6.13 6.00
CA GLU A 98 4.45 5.02 6.80
C GLU A 98 3.78 3.73 6.35
N VAL A 99 4.38 2.61 6.73
CA VAL A 99 3.79 1.28 6.56
C VAL A 99 3.89 0.57 7.90
N ASP A 100 2.76 0.19 8.47
CA ASP A 100 2.65 -0.54 9.74
C ASP A 100 1.79 -1.81 9.64
N MET A 101 1.19 -2.05 8.47
CA MET A 101 0.39 -3.23 8.19
C MET A 101 0.76 -3.86 6.84
N ALA A 102 0.70 -5.19 6.79
CA ALA A 102 0.81 -5.97 5.57
C ALA A 102 -0.41 -6.89 5.41
N MET A 103 -0.90 -7.05 4.19
CA MET A 103 -1.80 -8.15 3.85
C MET A 103 -0.96 -9.38 3.53
N PHE A 104 -1.12 -10.43 4.31
CA PHE A 104 -0.39 -11.68 4.16
C PHE A 104 -1.31 -12.77 3.59
N ALA A 105 -0.96 -13.29 2.42
CA ALA A 105 -1.69 -14.36 1.75
C ALA A 105 -1.01 -15.70 2.05
N CYS A 106 -1.77 -16.61 2.66
CA CYS A 106 -1.29 -17.88 3.16
C CYS A 106 -1.57 -19.03 2.19
N GLY A 107 -0.52 -19.74 1.78
CA GLY A 107 -0.60 -20.92 0.91
C GLY A 107 -0.63 -22.25 1.67
N PHE A 108 -0.16 -22.29 2.92
CA PHE A 108 -0.06 -23.50 3.73
C PHE A 108 -0.48 -23.22 5.17
N GLU A 109 -1.15 -24.15 5.83
CA GLU A 109 -1.49 -24.00 7.26
C GLU A 109 -0.23 -23.78 8.11
N GLY A 110 -0.31 -22.82 9.02
CA GLY A 110 0.77 -22.51 9.95
C GLY A 110 0.63 -21.14 10.60
N GLU A 111 1.76 -20.64 11.09
CA GLU A 111 1.82 -19.45 11.92
C GLU A 111 2.93 -18.52 11.45
N VAL A 112 2.71 -17.23 11.62
CA VAL A 112 3.73 -16.19 11.61
C VAL A 112 3.97 -15.78 13.06
N LYS A 113 5.23 -15.71 13.48
CA LYS A 113 5.62 -15.22 14.81
C LYS A 113 6.12 -13.78 14.75
N LYS A 114 5.96 -13.06 15.85
CA LYS A 114 6.57 -11.76 16.06
C LYS A 114 8.09 -11.85 15.86
N GLY A 115 8.61 -10.99 15.01
CA GLY A 115 10.02 -10.97 14.62
C GLY A 115 10.34 -11.75 13.35
N ASP A 116 9.40 -12.53 12.80
CA ASP A 116 9.61 -13.24 11.55
C ASP A 116 9.74 -12.28 10.36
N LEU A 117 10.66 -12.60 9.45
CA LEU A 117 10.79 -11.92 8.17
C LEU A 117 9.72 -12.47 7.20
N ILE A 118 8.71 -11.66 6.92
CA ILE A 118 7.57 -12.07 6.08
C ILE A 118 7.63 -11.54 4.65
N GLY A 119 8.53 -10.59 4.37
CA GLY A 119 8.72 -10.04 3.03
C GLY A 119 9.84 -9.00 2.97
N MET A 120 10.03 -8.39 1.81
CA MET A 120 10.91 -7.24 1.62
C MET A 120 10.16 -6.18 0.82
N LEU A 121 10.31 -4.92 1.21
CA LEU A 121 9.75 -3.76 0.53
C LEU A 121 10.87 -3.01 -0.19
N LEU A 122 10.74 -2.86 -1.51
CA LEU A 122 11.63 -2.02 -2.30
C LEU A 122 11.02 -0.62 -2.34
N ILE A 123 11.83 0.37 -2.01
CA ILE A 123 11.48 1.79 -1.99
C ILE A 123 12.33 2.46 -3.06
N LEU A 124 11.71 2.81 -4.18
CA LEU A 124 12.37 3.48 -5.29
C LEU A 124 12.16 4.98 -5.17
N ALA A 125 13.26 5.75 -5.07
CA ALA A 125 13.16 7.19 -5.09
C ALA A 125 12.70 7.66 -6.48
N ALA A 126 11.81 8.65 -6.51
CA ALA A 126 11.28 9.24 -7.72
C ALA A 126 11.21 10.77 -7.61
N GLU A 127 10.93 11.42 -8.72
CA GLU A 127 10.56 12.84 -8.78
C GLU A 127 9.46 13.06 -9.80
N LYS A 128 8.73 14.18 -9.66
CA LYS A 128 7.67 14.52 -10.60
C LYS A 128 8.31 14.84 -11.95
N ARG A 129 7.74 14.29 -13.01
CA ARG A 129 8.05 14.69 -14.38
C ARG A 129 7.36 16.03 -14.65
N GLU A 130 8.15 17.06 -14.87
CA GLU A 130 7.67 18.39 -15.31
C GLU A 130 7.13 18.38 -16.74
#